data_AF-A0A7L5YGP9-F1
#
_entry.id   AF-A0A7L5YGP9-F1
#
_cell.length_a   1.000
_cell.length_b   1.000
_cell.length_c   1.000
_cell.angle_alpha   90.00
_cell.angle_beta   90.00
_cell.angle_gamma   90.00
#
_symmetry.space_group_name_H-M   'P 1'
#
loop_
_entity.id
_entity.type
_entity.pdbx_description
1 polymer ?
#
loop_
_entity_poly.entity_id
_entity_poly.type
_entity_poly.pdbx_seq_one_letter_code
_entity_poly.pdbx_strand_id
1 'polypeptide(L)' 'MKLLGDPTLATLIGQADQQVACEHSWFRFMGQQACPVELGSQTNHSAMVGVADNILTL' A
#
# COMPACT_ATOMS: atom_id res chain seq x y z
N MET A 1 9.96 8.41 3.87
CA MET A 1 10.72 7.25 3.34
C MET A 1 9.90 6.61 2.22
N LYS A 2 10.52 6.19 1.11
CA LYS A 2 9.81 5.55 -0.01
C LYS A 2 9.89 4.01 0.14
N LEU A 3 9.12 3.49 1.09
CA LEU A 3 9.21 2.10 1.54
C LEU A 3 8.95 1.06 0.43
N LEU A 4 8.00 1.33 -0.46
CA LEU A 4 7.67 0.44 -1.58
C LEU A 4 8.79 0.29 -2.64
N GLY A 5 9.87 1.08 -2.55
CA GLY A 5 11.07 0.91 -3.38
C GLY A 5 12.14 0.02 -2.76
N ASP A 6 11.96 -0.45 -1.52
CA ASP A 6 12.89 -1.36 -0.86
C ASP A 6 12.66 -2.80 -1.37
N PRO A 7 13.68 -3.48 -1.93
CA PRO A 7 13.53 -4.83 -2.47
C PRO A 7 13.11 -5.88 -1.44
N THR A 8 13.58 -5.75 -0.20
CA THR A 8 13.23 -6.65 0.91
C THR A 8 11.77 -6.47 1.26
N LEU A 9 11.33 -5.21 1.38
CA LEU A 9 9.95 -4.92 1.69
C LEU A 9 9.01 -5.30 0.55
N ALA A 10 9.39 -5.05 -0.70
CA ALA A 10 8.61 -5.46 -1.87
C ALA A 10 8.39 -6.99 -1.90
N THR A 11 9.43 -7.76 -1.55
CA THR A 11 9.32 -9.23 -1.44
C THR A 11 8.35 -9.66 -0.35
N LEU A 12 8.42 -9.03 0.83
CA LEU A 12 7.53 -9.32 1.95
C LEU A 12 6.09 -8.92 1.66
N ILE A 13 5.88 -7.72 1.12
CA ILE A 13 4.57 -7.19 0.74
C ILE A 13 3.91 -8.12 -0.28
N GLY A 14 4.66 -8.62 -1.27
CA GLY A 14 4.18 -9.56 -2.27
C GLY A 14 3.58 -10.87 -1.72
N GLN A 15 3.82 -11.21 -0.45
CA GLN A 15 3.24 -12.38 0.23
C GLN A 15 1.90 -12.10 0.92
N ALA A 16 1.48 -10.84 1.03
CA ALA A 16 0.23 -10.48 1.68
C ALA A 16 -0.98 -10.78 0.77
N ASP A 17 -2.08 -11.24 1.38
CA ASP A 17 -3.34 -11.54 0.69
C ASP A 17 -3.92 -10.32 -0.05
N GLN A 18 -3.71 -9.12 0.49
CA GLN A 18 -4.14 -7.87 -0.14
C GLN A 18 -3.12 -6.75 0.13
N GLN A 19 -2.81 -5.98 -0.91
CA GLN A 19 -1.79 -4.93 -0.89
C GLN A 19 -2.32 -3.72 -1.65
N VAL A 20 -2.59 -2.62 -0.95
CA VAL A 20 -3.17 -1.41 -1.56
C VAL A 20 -2.37 -0.17 -1.18
N ALA A 21 -2.01 0.63 -2.18
CA ALA A 21 -1.50 1.98 -2.00
C ALA A 21 -2.58 3.01 -2.36
N CYS A 22 -2.69 4.07 -1.57
CA CYS A 22 -3.60 5.18 -1.88
C CYS A 22 -3.16 5.89 -3.17
N GLU A 23 -4.03 5.92 -4.19
CA GLU A 23 -3.74 6.51 -5.50
C GLU A 23 -3.38 7.99 -5.43
N HIS A 24 -4.10 8.76 -4.59
CA HIS A 24 -3.91 10.20 -4.45
C HIS A 24 -2.55 10.50 -3.82
N SER A 25 -2.18 9.73 -2.80
CA SER A 25 -0.86 9.83 -2.17
C SER A 25 0.23 9.39 -3.14
N TRP A 26 0.04 8.29 -3.87
CA TRP A 26 1.01 7.80 -4.83
C TRP A 26 1.29 8.83 -5.92
N PHE A 27 0.26 9.32 -6.59
CA PHE A 27 0.40 10.35 -7.62
C PHE A 27 1.07 11.61 -7.09
N ARG A 28 0.68 12.08 -5.89
CA ARG A 28 1.27 13.27 -5.27
C ARG A 28 2.78 13.15 -5.00
N PHE A 29 3.26 11.97 -4.61
CA PHE A 29 4.66 11.80 -4.16
C PHE A 29 5.57 11.04 -5.13
N MET A 30 4.98 10.31 -6.07
CA MET A 30 5.69 9.48 -7.06
C MET A 30 5.38 9.87 -8.51
N GLY A 31 4.38 10.73 -8.75
CA GLY A 31 4.00 11.17 -10.09
C GLY A 31 3.45 10.02 -10.94
N GLN A 32 3.95 9.87 -12.15
CA GLN A 32 3.54 8.83 -13.11
C GLN A 32 4.30 7.51 -12.97
N GLN A 33 5.11 7.34 -11.92
CA GLN A 33 5.80 6.07 -11.68
C GLN A 33 4.79 4.95 -11.42
N ALA A 34 5.04 3.78 -12.01
CA ALA A 34 4.21 2.60 -11.77
C ALA A 34 4.25 2.23 -10.28
N CYS A 35 3.07 1.98 -9.70
CA CYS A 35 2.98 1.48 -8.33
C CYS A 35 3.25 -0.02 -8.31
N PRO A 36 4.12 -0.52 -7.42
CA PRO A 36 4.42 -1.95 -7.34
C PRO A 36 3.28 -2.79 -6.75
N VAL A 37 2.24 -2.15 -6.21
CA VAL A 37 1.05 -2.77 -5.64
C VAL A 37 -0.20 -2.15 -6.26
N GLU A 38 -1.38 -2.71 -5.94
CA GLU A 38 -2.65 -2.17 -6.42
C GLU A 38 -2.86 -0.74 -5.95
N LEU A 39 -3.27 0.14 -6.87
CA LEU A 39 -3.71 1.49 -6.53
C LEU A 39 -5.18 1.43 -6.11
N GLY A 40 -5.48 2.00 -4.96
CA GLY A 40 -6.84 2.08 -4.43
C GLY A 40 -7.14 3.40 -3.75
N SER A 41 -8.23 3.40 -3.00
CA SER A 41 -8.82 4.60 -2.40
C SER A 41 -8.95 4.49 -0.88
N GLN A 42 -9.47 5.55 -0.26
CA GLN A 42 -9.85 5.53 1.15
C GLN A 42 -10.91 4.44 1.46
N THR A 43 -11.75 4.08 0.50
CA THR A 43 -12.75 3.01 0.68
C THR A 43 -12.08 1.65 0.88
N ASN A 44 -11.01 1.36 0.13
CA ASN A 44 -10.22 0.13 0.32
C ASN A 44 -9.60 0.10 1.71
N HIS A 45 -9.00 1.21 2.14
CA HIS A 45 -8.43 1.34 3.48
C HIS A 45 -9.49 1.08 4.55
N SER A 46 -10.68 1.69 4.42
CA SER A 46 -11.77 1.52 5.39
C SER A 46 -12.28 0.08 5.44
N ALA A 47 -12.37 -0.59 4.29
CA ALA A 47 -12.78 -2.00 4.21
C ALA A 47 -11.76 -2.92 4.89
N MET A 48 -10.46 -2.73 4.63
CA MET A 48 -9.39 -3.52 5.25
C MET A 48 -9.33 -3.30 6.76
N VAL A 49 -9.45 -2.06 7.22
CA VAL A 49 -9.53 -1.72 8.65
C VAL A 49 -10.75 -2.35 9.31
N GLY A 50 -11.89 -2.38 8.62
CA GLY A 50 -13.13 -2.94 9.16
C GLY A 50 -13.10 -4.44 9.44
N VAL A 51 -12.16 -5.18 8.83
CA VAL A 51 -11.99 -6.63 9.02
C VAL A 51 -10.70 -7.01 9.74
N ALA A 52 -9.84 -6.05 10.07
CA ALA A 52 -8.55 -6.32 10.70
C ALA A 52 -8.70 -6.57 12.21
N ASP A 53 -8.13 -7.66 12.69
CA ASP A 53 -8.03 -7.92 14.14
C ASP A 53 -7.02 -6.99 14.83
N ASN A 54 -5.95 -6.63 14.12
CA ASN A 54 -4.87 -5.78 14.62
C ASN A 54 -4.37 -4.84 13.53
N ILE A 55 -4.00 -3.62 13.93
CA ILE A 55 -3.39 -2.62 13.05
C ILE A 55 -1.99 -2.30 13.57
N LEU A 56 -0.99 -2.54 12.73
CA LEU A 56 0.41 -2.18 13.00
C LEU A 56 0.80 -0.96 12.18
N THR A 57 1.44 0.01 12.82
CA THR A 57 1.93 1.26 12.21
C THR A 57 3.45 1.35 12.44
N LEU A 58 4.16 1.83 11.41
CA LEU A 58 5.62 1.94 11.36
C LEU A 58 6.08 3.38 11.16
#